data_AF-A0A951XGF1-F1
#
_entry.id   AF-A0A951XGF1-F1
#
_cell.length_a   1.000
_cell.length_b   1.000
_cell.length_c   1.000
_cell.angle_alpha   90.00
_cell.angle_beta   90.00
_cell.angle_gamma   90.00
#
_symmetry.space_group_name_H-M   'P 1'
#
loop_
_entity.id
_entity.type
_entity.pdbx_description
1 polymer ?
#
loop_
_entity_poly.entity_id
_entity_poly.type
_entity_poly.pdbx_seq_one_letter_code
_entity_poly.pdbx_strand_id
1 'polypeptide(L)'
;MKMKFSSAQISKVIDQALVYQCACPAQVCRAIFELRELHEYQLNCANDGMNDRKVHLTIAEATERSHELMEECLEEVLQIEGWDLDTLTMPETLRKKPVKGL
;
A
#
# COMPACT_ATOMS: atom_id res chain seq x y z
N MET A 1 11.19 7.73 4.77
CA MET A 1 9.98 6.91 4.80
C MET A 1 10.13 5.69 5.69
N LYS A 2 9.41 5.67 6.81
CA LYS A 2 9.25 4.49 7.69
C LYS A 2 8.27 3.51 7.04
N MET A 3 8.51 2.20 7.15
CA MET A 3 7.62 1.17 6.59
C MET A 3 7.08 0.28 7.71
N LYS A 4 5.77 0.23 7.86
CA LYS A 4 5.05 -0.71 8.74
C LYS A 4 4.86 -2.07 8.06
N PHE A 5 4.60 -2.08 6.76
CA PHE A 5 4.47 -3.30 5.97
C PHE A 5 5.62 -3.42 4.98
N SER A 6 6.35 -4.53 4.99
CA SER A 6 7.34 -4.82 3.96
C SER A 6 6.68 -5.02 2.58
N SER A 7 7.44 -4.85 1.49
CA SER A 7 6.93 -5.12 0.14
C SER A 7 6.41 -6.56 -0.03
N ALA A 8 7.03 -7.53 0.67
CA ALA A 8 6.57 -8.92 0.70
C ALA A 8 5.21 -9.08 1.38
N GLN A 9 4.98 -8.37 2.50
CA GLN A 9 3.70 -8.35 3.21
C GLN A 9 2.60 -7.72 2.34
N ILE A 10 2.89 -6.60 1.67
CA ILE A 10 1.95 -5.95 0.75
C ILE A 10 1.60 -6.89 -0.41
N SER A 11 2.59 -7.54 -1.04
CA SER A 11 2.35 -8.53 -2.10
C SER A 11 1.45 -9.67 -1.61
N LYS A 12 1.71 -10.20 -0.41
CA LYS A 12 0.91 -11.28 0.19
C LYS A 12 -0.56 -10.89 0.38
N VAL A 13 -0.84 -9.64 0.77
CA VAL A 13 -2.22 -9.14 0.90
C VAL A 13 -2.87 -9.02 -0.48
N ILE A 14 -2.17 -8.46 -1.48
CA ILE A 14 -2.67 -8.35 -2.86
C ILE A 14 -3.02 -9.73 -3.44
N ASP A 15 -2.13 -10.71 -3.30
CA ASP A 15 -2.32 -12.05 -3.88
C ASP A 15 -3.58 -12.73 -3.32
N GLN A 16 -3.81 -12.63 -2.01
CA GLN A 16 -5.02 -13.16 -1.39
C GLN A 16 -6.28 -12.39 -1.80
N ALA A 17 -6.23 -11.06 -1.80
CA ALA A 17 -7.35 -10.21 -2.17
C ALA A 17 -7.83 -10.44 -3.62
N LEU A 18 -6.91 -10.65 -4.56
CA LEU A 18 -7.23 -10.95 -5.97
C LEU A 18 -7.91 -12.31 -6.14
N VAL A 19 -7.53 -13.32 -5.36
CA VAL A 19 -8.12 -14.67 -5.43
C VAL A 19 -9.57 -14.69 -4.96
N TYR A 20 -9.92 -13.85 -3.98
CA TYR A 20 -11.19 -13.97 -3.26
C TYR A 20 -12.18 -12.83 -3.52
N GLN A 21 -11.97 -12.04 -4.57
CA GLN A 21 -12.82 -10.91 -4.98
C GLN A 21 -13.03 -9.83 -3.91
N CYS A 22 -12.16 -9.78 -2.88
CA CYS A 22 -12.13 -8.68 -1.92
C CYS A 22 -11.10 -7.65 -2.40
N ALA A 23 -11.54 -6.67 -3.20
CA ALA A 23 -10.60 -5.75 -3.85
C ALA A 23 -10.04 -4.67 -2.91
N CYS A 24 -10.69 -4.34 -1.79
CA CYS A 24 -10.37 -3.16 -0.99
C CYS A 24 -8.95 -3.17 -0.39
N PRO A 25 -8.48 -4.24 0.31
CA PRO A 25 -7.12 -4.28 0.83
C PRO A 25 -6.06 -4.19 -0.29
N ALA A 26 -6.33 -4.81 -1.45
CA ALA A 26 -5.43 -4.73 -2.60
C ALA A 26 -5.33 -3.31 -3.18
N GLN A 27 -6.42 -2.53 -3.20
CA GLN A 27 -6.36 -1.14 -3.66
C GLN A 27 -5.52 -0.27 -2.73
N VAL A 28 -5.67 -0.42 -1.41
CA VAL A 28 -4.84 0.31 -0.43
C VAL A 28 -3.36 -0.08 -0.58
N CYS A 29 -3.07 -1.37 -0.75
CA CYS A 29 -1.73 -1.88 -1.02
C CYS A 29 -1.09 -1.25 -2.27
N ARG A 30 -1.85 -1.07 -3.36
CA ARG A 30 -1.38 -0.42 -4.59
C ARG A 30 -1.05 1.06 -4.36
N ALA A 31 -1.93 1.78 -3.65
CA ALA A 31 -1.68 3.18 -3.30
C ALA A 31 -0.39 3.32 -2.46
N ILE A 32 -0.15 2.40 -1.51
CA ILE A 32 1.10 2.36 -0.74
C ILE A 32 2.30 2.22 -1.69
N PHE A 33 2.27 1.28 -2.65
CA PHE A 33 3.37 1.10 -3.62
C PHE A 33 3.63 2.35 -4.45
N GLU A 34 2.59 2.97 -5.01
CA GLU A 34 2.71 4.19 -5.82
C GLU A 34 3.34 5.34 -5.00
N LEU A 35 2.99 5.46 -3.71
CA LEU A 35 3.61 6.44 -2.82
C LEU A 35 5.10 6.15 -2.59
N ARG A 36 5.51 4.88 -2.49
CA ARG A 36 6.94 4.52 -2.37
C ARG A 36 7.72 4.92 -3.62
N GLU A 37 7.19 4.58 -4.78
CA GLU A 37 7.79 4.91 -6.08
C GLU A 37 7.90 6.41 -6.28
N LEU A 38 6.84 7.16 -5.93
CA LEU A 38 6.85 8.61 -5.99
C LEU A 38 7.93 9.19 -5.06
N HIS A 39 7.99 8.74 -3.81
CA HIS A 39 8.99 9.22 -2.86
C HIS A 39 10.42 8.94 -3.34
N GLU A 40 10.69 7.72 -3.82
CA GLU A 40 11.99 7.36 -4.39
C GLU A 40 12.35 8.23 -5.60
N TYR A 41 11.40 8.45 -6.51
CA TYR A 41 11.58 9.31 -7.67
C TYR A 41 11.97 10.75 -7.25
N GLN A 42 11.27 11.34 -6.26
CA GLN A 42 11.57 12.71 -5.82
C GLN A 42 12.98 12.82 -5.20
N LEU A 43 13.45 11.79 -4.50
CA LEU A 43 14.79 11.80 -3.89
C LEU A 43 15.92 11.55 -4.90
N ASN A 44 15.64 10.79 -5.96
CA ASN A 44 16.63 10.42 -6.97
C ASN A 44 16.62 11.33 -8.21
N CYS A 45 15.72 12.31 -8.28
CA CYS A 45 15.66 13.24 -9.40
C CYS A 45 16.94 14.09 -9.48
N ALA A 46 17.53 14.19 -10.67
CA ALA A 46 18.68 15.05 -10.92
C ALA A 46 18.23 16.52 -10.93
N ASN A 47 18.61 17.27 -9.90
CA ASN A 47 18.15 18.64 -9.68
C ASN A 47 19.22 19.66 -10.13
N ASP A 48 18.87 20.55 -11.06
CA ASP A 48 19.80 21.57 -11.59
C ASP A 48 19.60 22.97 -10.95
N GLY A 49 18.70 23.11 -9.95
CA GLY A 49 18.43 24.39 -9.28
C GLY A 49 17.88 24.29 -7.84
N MET A 50 18.02 25.37 -7.06
CA MET A 50 17.51 25.44 -5.67
C MET A 50 15.97 25.38 -5.56
N ASN A 51 15.25 26.00 -6.51
CA ASN A 51 13.78 25.94 -6.54
C ASN A 51 13.31 24.51 -6.85
N ASP A 52 14.01 23.80 -7.74
CA ASP A 52 13.71 22.41 -8.09
C ASP A 52 13.86 21.52 -6.85
N ARG A 53 14.97 21.66 -6.11
CA ARG A 53 15.17 20.94 -4.85
C ARG A 53 14.03 21.18 -3.84
N LYS A 54 13.53 22.41 -3.72
CA LYS A 54 12.41 22.72 -2.82
C LYS A 54 11.12 22.02 -3.26
N VAL A 55 10.85 21.95 -4.56
CA VAL A 55 9.69 21.21 -5.11
C VAL A 55 9.78 19.74 -4.74
N HIS A 56 10.92 19.10 -5.01
CA HIS A 56 11.12 17.67 -4.74
C HIS A 56 10.99 17.32 -3.25
N LEU A 57 11.59 18.13 -2.37
CA LEU A 57 11.47 17.93 -0.92
C LEU A 57 10.02 18.13 -0.44
N THR A 58 9.32 19.14 -0.94
CA THR A 58 7.91 19.39 -0.58
C THR A 58 7.02 18.21 -0.97
N ILE A 59 7.24 17.64 -2.17
CA ILE A 59 6.49 16.46 -2.60
C ILE A 59 6.87 15.25 -1.74
N ALA A 60 8.16 14.98 -1.54
CA ALA A 60 8.64 13.84 -0.74
C ALA A 60 8.07 13.86 0.69
N GLU A 61 8.06 15.02 1.36
CA GLU A 61 7.49 15.19 2.70
C GLU A 61 5.96 14.97 2.73
N ALA A 62 5.25 15.41 1.71
CA ALA A 62 3.81 15.12 1.60
C ALA A 62 3.56 13.64 1.34
N THR A 63 4.33 13.02 0.43
CA THR A 63 4.25 11.61 0.09
C THR A 63 4.53 10.71 1.29
N GLU A 64 5.53 11.05 2.13
CA GLU A 64 5.82 10.29 3.36
C GLU A 64 4.65 10.31 4.35
N ARG A 65 4.00 11.47 4.56
CA ARG A 65 2.82 11.56 5.43
C ARG A 65 1.62 10.81 4.88
N SER A 66 1.39 10.87 3.57
CA SER A 66 0.33 10.10 2.91
C SER A 66 0.60 8.60 2.98
N HIS A 67 1.88 8.19 2.87
CA HIS A 67 2.28 6.79 2.99
C HIS A 67 1.98 6.24 4.39
N GLU A 68 2.32 6.97 5.44
CA GLU A 68 1.99 6.59 6.83
C GLU A 68 0.47 6.43 7.01
N LEU A 69 -0.33 7.40 6.55
CA LEU A 69 -1.79 7.34 6.63
C LEU A 69 -2.38 6.12 5.89
N MET A 70 -1.81 5.75 4.74
CA MET A 70 -2.28 4.59 3.98
C MET A 70 -1.87 3.27 4.62
N GLU A 71 -0.71 3.19 5.29
CA GLU A 71 -0.35 2.03 6.09
C GLU A 71 -1.26 1.85 7.32
N GLU A 72 -1.66 2.94 7.97
CA GLU A 72 -2.68 2.91 9.03
C GLU A 72 -4.03 2.44 8.50
N CYS A 73 -4.47 2.99 7.37
CA CYS A 73 -5.70 2.58 6.69
C CYS A 73 -5.68 1.08 6.32
N LEU A 74 -4.55 0.56 5.83
CA LEU A 74 -4.42 -0.86 5.52
C LEU A 74 -4.60 -1.72 6.77
N GLU A 75 -3.94 -1.38 7.88
CA GLU A 75 -4.11 -2.13 9.12
C GLU A 75 -5.57 -2.12 9.59
N GLU A 76 -6.24 -0.96 9.57
CA GLU A 76 -7.64 -0.84 9.96
C GLU A 76 -8.56 -1.67 9.06
N VAL A 77 -8.35 -1.63 7.73
CA VAL A 77 -9.11 -2.45 6.78
C VAL A 77 -8.91 -3.94 7.07
N LEU A 78 -7.67 -4.38 7.31
CA LEU A 78 -7.36 -5.77 7.64
C LEU A 78 -8.05 -6.19 8.96
N GLN A 79 -8.08 -5.30 9.96
CA GLN A 79 -8.79 -5.54 11.23
C GLN A 79 -10.31 -5.66 11.03
N ILE A 80 -10.92 -4.72 10.30
CA ILE A 80 -12.36 -4.72 10.00
C ILE A 80 -12.76 -6.00 9.27
N GLU A 81 -11.93 -6.44 8.33
CA GLU A 81 -12.14 -7.65 7.55
C GLU A 81 -11.82 -8.93 8.32
N GLY A 82 -11.20 -8.84 9.51
CA GLY A 82 -10.88 -9.98 10.36
C GLY A 82 -9.67 -10.79 9.90
N TRP A 83 -8.70 -10.15 9.24
CA TRP A 83 -7.43 -10.77 8.89
C TRP A 83 -6.59 -11.04 10.14
N ASP A 84 -5.84 -12.13 10.11
CA ASP A 84 -4.75 -12.35 11.06
C ASP A 84 -3.62 -11.39 10.71
N LEU A 85 -3.30 -10.44 11.59
CA LEU A 85 -2.28 -9.42 11.34
C LEU A 85 -0.85 -9.90 11.53
N ASP A 86 -0.64 -10.97 12.31
CA ASP A 86 0.69 -11.56 12.51
C ASP A 86 1.10 -12.34 11.26
N THR A 87 0.15 -13.07 10.67
CA THR A 87 0.41 -13.87 9.48
C THR A 87 -0.03 -13.19 8.19
N LEU A 88 -0.81 -12.11 8.23
CA LEU A 88 -1.49 -11.50 7.08
C LEU A 88 -2.30 -12.52 6.28
N THR A 89 -3.06 -13.34 6.97
CA THR A 89 -3.89 -14.39 6.37
C THR A 89 -5.35 -13.94 6.34
N MET A 90 -5.96 -14.01 5.16
CA MET A 90 -7.35 -13.65 4.95
C MET A 90 -8.28 -14.71 5.59
N PRO A 91 -9.33 -14.30 6.32
CA PRO A 91 -10.24 -15.22 6.97
C PRO A 91 -11.09 -15.98 5.96
N GLU A 92 -11.51 -17.20 6.33
CA GLU A 92 -12.30 -18.07 5.47
C GLU A 92 -13.66 -17.48 5.11
N THR A 93 -14.22 -16.63 5.98
CA THR A 93 -15.50 -15.93 5.77
C THR A 93 -15.47 -15.01 4.55
N LEU A 94 -14.29 -14.50 4.17
CA LEU A 94 -14.09 -13.66 2.99
C LEU A 94 -13.71 -14.46 1.73
N ARG A 95 -13.45 -15.76 1.87
CA ARG A 95 -13.22 -16.66 0.72
C ARG A 95 -14.54 -16.93 -0.01
N LYS A 96 -15.07 -15.94 -0.73
CA LYS A 96 -16.13 -16.19 -1.70
C LYS A 96 -15.56 -17.12 -2.77
N LYS A 97 -16.28 -18.22 -3.06
CA LYS A 97 -15.91 -19.10 -4.17
C LYS A 97 -15.75 -18.24 -5.43
N PRO A 98 -14.68 -18.39 -6.22
CA PRO A 98 -14.61 -17.72 -7.51
C PRO A 98 -15.89 -18.08 -8.26
N VAL A 99 -16.66 -17.05 -8.65
CA VAL A 99 -17.81 -17.25 -9.53
C VAL A 99 -17.23 -17.89 -10.78
N LYS A 100 -17.50 -19.19 -10.99
CA LYS A 100 -17.18 -19.82 -12.28
C LYS A 100 -17.82 -18.93 -13.33
N GLY A 101 -16.98 -18.36 -14.20
CA GLY A 101 -17.43 -17.48 -15.27
C GLY A 101 -18.60 -18.12 -16.00
N LEU A 102 -19.68 -17.34 -16.14
CA LEU A 102 -20.75 -17.58 -17.10
C LEU A 102 -20.20 -17.48 -18.52
#